data_AF-A0AAT9HG82-F1
#
_entry.id   AF-A0AAT9HG82-F1
#
_cell.length_a   1.000
_cell.length_b   1.000
_cell.length_c   1.000
_cell.angle_alpha   90.00
_cell.angle_beta   90.00
_cell.angle_gamma   90.00
#
_symmetry.space_group_name_H-M   'P 1'
#
loop_
_entity.id
_entity.type
_entity.pdbx_description
1 polymer ?
#
loop_
_entity_poly.entity_id
_entity_poly.type
_entity_poly.pdbx_seq_one_letter_code
_entity_poly.pdbx_strand_id
1 'polypeptide(L)' 'MIQHIYDTRFEGVTDVAEARRVWAGLADLMDPARHARVTERFDEQLRSAREWRDQLNTYFLRKSGVPDERGRTIY' A
#
# COMPACT_ATOMS: atom_id res chain seq x y z
N MET A 1 -20.34 3.08 1.88
CA MET A 1 -19.55 2.09 2.66
C MET A 1 -18.55 1.34 1.79
N ILE A 2 -18.97 0.71 0.68
CA ILE A 2 -18.04 0.00 -0.23
C ILE A 2 -16.96 0.93 -0.80
N GLN A 3 -17.30 2.15 -1.22
CA GLN A 3 -16.30 3.11 -1.72
C GLN A 3 -15.20 3.41 -0.69
N HIS A 4 -15.54 3.55 0.59
CA HIS A 4 -14.57 3.77 1.65
C HIS A 4 -13.60 2.58 1.82
N ILE A 5 -14.09 1.35 1.58
CA ILE A 5 -13.24 0.15 1.54
C ILE A 5 -12.24 0.26 0.39
N TYR A 6 -12.66 0.64 -0.81
CA TYR A 6 -11.73 0.82 -1.93
C TYR A 6 -10.71 1.92 -1.64
N ASP A 7 -11.18 3.10 -1.20
CA ASP A 7 -10.34 4.27 -0.95
C ASP A 7 -9.23 3.98 0.05
N THR A 8 -9.58 3.49 1.24
CA THR A 8 -8.59 3.20 2.29
C THR A 8 -7.56 2.14 1.90
N ARG A 9 -7.90 1.23 0.98
CA ARG A 9 -6.99 0.19 0.48
C ARG A 9 -6.00 0.76 -0.53
N PHE A 10 -6.44 1.67 -1.39
CA PHE A 10 -5.55 2.41 -2.28
C PHE A 10 -4.67 3.41 -1.52
N GLU A 11 -5.25 4.13 -0.55
CA GLU A 11 -4.55 5.08 0.32
C GLU A 11 -3.45 4.36 1.11
N GLY A 12 -3.73 3.20 1.73
CA GLY A 12 -2.73 2.45 2.48
C GLY A 12 -1.49 2.04 1.67
N VAL A 13 -1.64 1.73 0.37
CA VAL A 13 -0.47 1.47 -0.50
C VAL A 13 0.34 2.75 -0.74
N THR A 14 -0.35 3.87 -0.88
CA THR A 14 0.27 5.19 -1.09
C THR A 14 1.02 5.63 0.16
N ASP A 15 0.43 5.46 1.34
CA ASP A 15 1.04 5.81 2.63
C ASP A 15 2.33 5.02 2.88
N VAL A 16 2.33 3.71 2.61
CA VAL A 16 3.54 2.87 2.76
C VAL A 16 4.61 3.27 1.74
N ALA A 17 4.23 3.59 0.51
CA ALA A 17 5.16 4.06 -0.51
C ALA A 17 5.81 5.40 -0.12
N GLU A 18 5.02 6.31 0.48
CA GLU A 18 5.55 7.57 1.00
C GLU A 18 6.45 7.35 2.22
N ALA A 19 6.05 6.53 3.19
CA ALA A 19 6.87 6.22 4.36
C ALA A 19 8.24 5.65 3.95
N ARG A 20 8.25 4.74 2.96
CA ARG A 20 9.47 4.21 2.36
C ARG A 20 10.32 5.29 1.70
N ARG A 21 9.70 6.22 0.96
CA ARG A 21 10.39 7.35 0.31
C ARG A 21 11.04 8.26 1.35
N VAL A 22 10.32 8.60 2.42
CA VAL A 22 10.84 9.39 3.54
C VAL A 22 12.02 8.67 4.20
N TRP A 23 11.88 7.36 4.47
CA TRP A 23 12.96 6.54 5.04
C TRP A 23 14.23 6.52 4.17
N ALA A 24 14.07 6.43 2.84
CA ALA A 24 15.20 6.46 1.92
C ALA A 24 15.99 7.78 2.02
N GLY A 25 15.31 8.92 2.24
CA GLY A 25 15.95 10.22 2.42
C GLY A 25 16.73 10.38 3.72
N LEU A 26 16.63 9.44 4.66
CA LEU A 26 17.36 9.46 5.93
C LEU A 26 18.69 8.67 5.88
N ALA A 27 19.06 8.09 4.73
CA ALA A 27 20.20 7.18 4.60
C ALA A 27 21.51 7.78 5.15
N ASP A 28 21.82 9.04 4.83
CA ASP A 28 23.06 9.71 5.24
C ASP A 28 23.11 10.07 6.73
N LEU A 29 21.97 9.98 7.43
CA LEU A 29 21.84 10.30 8.86
C LEU A 29 21.83 9.06 9.75
N MET A 30 21.99 7.86 9.18
CA MET A 30 21.79 6.59 9.87
C MET A 30 22.94 5.62 9.68
N ASP A 31 23.09 4.71 10.65
CA ASP A 31 23.95 3.53 10.49
C ASP A 31 23.51 2.72 9.25
N PRO A 32 24.42 2.39 8.31
CA PRO A 32 24.07 1.74 7.06
C PRO A 32 23.36 0.38 7.25
N ALA A 33 23.80 -0.43 8.22
CA ALA A 33 23.20 -1.73 8.47
C ALA A 33 21.77 -1.59 9.02
N ARG A 34 21.53 -0.61 9.91
CA ARG A 34 20.19 -0.27 10.37
C ARG A 34 19.30 0.24 9.23
N HIS A 35 19.83 1.12 8.39
CA HIS A 35 19.08 1.68 7.25
C HIS A 35 18.62 0.58 6.30
N ALA A 36 19.54 -0.27 5.86
CA ALA A 36 19.26 -1.40 4.96
C ALA A 36 18.19 -2.34 5.51
N ARG A 37 18.31 -2.73 6.78
CA ARG A 37 17.39 -3.68 7.42
C ARG A 37 15.95 -3.14 7.57
N VAL A 38 15.77 -1.82 7.62
CA VAL A 38 14.44 -1.20 7.66
C VAL A 38 13.91 -0.99 6.25
N THR A 39 14.78 -0.67 5.28
CA THR A 39 14.43 -0.61 3.86
C THR A 39 13.84 -1.94 3.38
N GLU A 40 14.45 -3.07 3.71
CA GLU A 40 13.91 -4.41 3.41
C GLU A 40 12.50 -4.63 3.98
N ARG A 41 12.22 -4.11 5.18
CA ARG A 41 10.89 -4.21 5.79
C ARG A 41 9.86 -3.32 5.11
N PHE A 42 10.24 -2.12 4.68
CA PHE A 42 9.37 -1.26 3.90
C PHE A 42 9.08 -1.84 2.51
N ASP A 43 10.06 -2.49 1.88
CA ASP A 43 9.86 -3.21 0.61
C ASP A 43 8.82 -4.32 0.77
N GLU A 44 8.97 -5.14 1.80
CA GLU A 44 8.02 -6.21 2.11
C GLU A 44 6.64 -5.66 2.51
N GLN A 45 6.60 -4.57 3.27
CA GLN A 45 5.35 -3.90 3.63
C GLN A 45 4.63 -3.37 2.39
N LEU A 46 5.34 -2.78 1.44
CA LEU A 46 4.76 -2.26 0.20
C LEU A 46 4.23 -3.40 -0.68
N ARG A 47 4.97 -4.51 -0.78
CA ARG A 47 4.51 -5.74 -1.47
C ARG A 47 3.21 -6.26 -0.85
N SER A 48 3.22 -6.44 0.47
CA SER A 48 2.06 -6.91 1.24
C SER A 48 0.86 -5.95 1.14
N ALA A 49 1.07 -4.64 1.20
CA ALA A 49 -0.01 -3.66 1.08
C ALA A 49 -0.70 -3.72 -0.30
N ARG A 50 0.06 -3.90 -1.38
CA ARG A 50 -0.49 -4.09 -2.74
C ARG A 50 -1.33 -5.35 -2.83
N GLU A 51 -0.83 -6.46 -2.30
CA GLU A 51 -1.55 -7.72 -2.27
C GLU A 51 -2.86 -7.62 -1.48
N TRP A 52 -2.82 -6.99 -0.30
CA TRP A 52 -4.01 -6.74 0.53
C TRP A 52 -5.03 -5.83 -0.16
N ARG A 53 -4.58 -4.76 -0.81
CA ARG A 53 -5.45 -3.89 -1.61
C ARG A 53 -6.16 -4.69 -2.69
N ASP A 54 -5.40 -5.45 -3.47
CA ASP A 54 -5.94 -6.18 -4.62
C ASP A 54 -6.91 -7.27 -4.17
N GLN A 55 -6.56 -8.08 -3.17
CA GLN A 55 -7.42 -9.15 -2.68
C GLN A 55 -8.73 -8.61 -2.07
N LEU A 56 -8.67 -7.59 -1.21
CA LEU A 56 -9.87 -7.06 -0.57
C LEU A 56 -10.76 -6.33 -1.56
N ASN A 57 -10.21 -5.48 -2.42
CA ASN A 57 -11.02 -4.73 -3.39
C ASN A 57 -11.71 -5.68 -4.37
N THR A 58 -10.99 -6.68 -4.85
CA THR A 58 -11.52 -7.77 -5.70
C THR A 58 -12.65 -8.52 -5.00
N TYR A 59 -12.45 -8.94 -3.75
CA TYR A 59 -13.46 -9.63 -2.96
C TYR A 59 -14.75 -8.80 -2.83
N PHE A 60 -14.63 -7.54 -2.45
CA PHE A 60 -15.78 -6.66 -2.25
C PHE A 60 -16.47 -6.30 -3.56
N LEU A 61 -15.72 -6.11 -4.66
CA LEU A 61 -16.30 -5.92 -5.99
C LEU A 61 -17.13 -7.14 -6.40
N ARG A 62 -16.56 -8.35 -6.31
CA ARG A 62 -17.26 -9.60 -6.68
C ARG A 62 -18.49 -9.85 -5.82
N LYS A 63 -18.43 -9.51 -4.53
CA LYS A 63 -19.54 -9.73 -3.59
C LYS A 63 -20.64 -8.68 -3.69
N SER A 64 -20.30 -7.42 -3.93
CA SER A 64 -21.26 -6.31 -3.92
C SER A 64 -21.77 -5.91 -5.30
N GLY A 65 -21.00 -6.16 -6.37
CA GLY A 65 -21.29 -5.68 -7.73
C GLY A 65 -21.16 -4.16 -7.90
N VAL A 66 -20.71 -3.43 -6.88
CA VAL A 66 -20.60 -1.97 -6.92
C VAL A 66 -19.23 -1.58 -7.50
N PRO A 67 -19.17 -0.85 -8.63
CA PRO A 67 -17.90 -0.41 -9.21
C PRO A 67 -17.22 0.69 -8.37
N ASP A 68 -15.91 0.84 -8.53
CA ASP A 68 -15.15 1.94 -7.93
C ASP A 68 -15.53 3.29 -8.55
N GLU A 69 -15.94 4.25 -7.74
CA GLU A 69 -16.34 5.60 -8.19
C GLU A 69 -15.18 6.36 -8.85
N ARG A 70 -13.94 6.05 -8.47
CA ARG A 70 -12.74 6.70 -9.03
C ARG A 70 -12.16 5.99 -10.26
N GLY A 71 -12.79 4.90 -10.72
CA GLY A 71 -12.39 4.18 -11.92
C GLY A 71 -11.01 3.52 -11.85
N ARG A 72 -10.48 3.23 -10.65
CA ARG A 72 -9.19 2.56 -10.49
C ARG A 72 -9.33 1.07 -10.81
N THR A 73 -8.23 0.45 -11.20
CA THR A 73 -8.19 -0.98 -11.51
C THR A 73 -8.43 -1.83 -10.27
N ILE A 74 -9.45 -2.68 -10.32
CA ILE A 74 -9.75 -3.76 -9.37
C ILE A 74 -9.84 -5.07 -10.18
N TYR A 75 -9.24 -6.15 -9.69
CA TYR A 75 -9.12 -7.45 -10.40
C TYR A 75 -10.24 -8.45 -10.01
#